data_AF-A0A2K1EE49-F1
#
_entry.id   AF-A0A2K1EE49-F1
#
_cell.length_a   1.000
_cell.length_b   1.000
_cell.length_c   1.000
_cell.angle_alpha   90.00
_cell.angle_beta   90.00
_cell.angle_gamma   90.00
#
_symmetry.space_group_name_H-M   'P 1'
#
loop_
_entity.id
_entity.type
_entity.pdbx_description
1 polymer ?
#
loop_
_entity_poly.entity_id
_entity_poly.type
_entity_poly.pdbx_seq_one_letter_code
_entity_poly.pdbx_strand_id
1 'polypeptide(L)'
;MEHVLKVQQVSKWYEGNRGVHKLDFEMQRGEIVGFLGPNGAGKTTTMRMITGYLQPNEGVITIDGIPIQDKGRQARSKIGYLPETPPLYEDMSVRSYLKFVASIRDVPAREQKLRISEMISRLGLNGREKQLVRSLSKGYKQRLGLAGAIIHNPDLLVLDEPTSGLDPNQILEIRQLIQEIGENHTVLLSTHILPEVDALCNRVLIIHEGKLVMDGRPDALGGSMEDGFKVKVEVRGKREQVLDVLRTWGKVEVESMAATQPPANTKLTAAEPDMTGLLLTGASGEDFREELFYVLSDAKLPILEMKKESLSLENIFQQLTTRETEEGQASDPAVQDLHSSENAAPTAITVEHGDAASGDDKAEEDKDTGGNRS
;
A
#
# COMPACT_ATOMS: atom_id res chain seq x y z
N MET A 1 26.10 -10.37 -9.80
CA MET A 1 25.18 -9.23 -9.70
C MET A 1 25.06 -8.90 -8.23
N GLU A 2 25.25 -7.65 -7.84
CA GLU A 2 25.32 -7.24 -6.43
C GLU A 2 23.96 -6.65 -6.03
N HIS A 3 23.33 -7.25 -5.01
CA HIS A 3 22.02 -6.83 -4.50
C HIS A 3 22.11 -5.43 -3.88
N VAL A 4 21.18 -4.53 -4.21
CA VAL A 4 21.13 -3.18 -3.62
C VAL A 4 20.61 -3.24 -2.20
N LEU A 5 19.55 -4.02 -1.99
CA LEU A 5 18.92 -4.23 -0.70
C LEU A 5 18.89 -5.73 -0.43
N LYS A 6 19.29 -6.11 0.78
CA LYS A 6 19.08 -7.45 1.31
C LYS A 6 18.51 -7.36 2.72
N VAL A 7 17.37 -8.01 2.92
CA VAL A 7 16.66 -8.14 4.19
C VAL A 7 16.69 -9.62 4.56
N GLN A 8 17.31 -9.98 5.67
CA GLN A 8 17.52 -11.37 6.08
C GLN A 8 17.00 -11.63 7.49
N GLN A 9 15.99 -12.50 7.60
CA GLN A 9 15.33 -12.92 8.84
C GLN A 9 14.96 -11.72 9.74
N VAL A 10 14.55 -10.61 9.13
CA VAL A 10 14.32 -9.35 9.84
C VAL A 10 13.01 -9.40 10.58
N SER A 11 13.07 -9.09 11.87
CA SER A 11 11.88 -9.05 12.70
C SER A 11 11.82 -7.84 13.61
N LYS A 12 10.60 -7.40 13.89
CA LYS A 12 10.27 -6.35 14.84
C LYS A 12 9.03 -6.74 15.60
N TRP A 13 9.09 -6.76 16.92
CA TRP A 13 7.95 -7.06 17.78
C TRP A 13 7.63 -5.89 18.69
N TYR A 14 6.34 -5.75 18.94
CA TYR A 14 5.72 -4.86 19.90
C TYR A 14 4.89 -5.68 20.89
N GLU A 15 4.38 -5.02 21.93
CA GLU A 15 3.47 -5.66 22.89
C GLU A 15 2.28 -6.32 22.17
N GLY A 16 1.87 -7.48 22.68
CA GLY A 16 0.78 -8.27 22.09
C GLY A 16 1.16 -9.03 20.81
N ASN A 17 2.45 -9.37 20.63
CA ASN A 17 2.98 -10.11 19.47
C ASN A 17 2.68 -9.47 18.12
N ARG A 18 2.50 -8.14 18.09
CA ARG A 18 2.30 -7.37 16.86
C ARG A 18 3.65 -7.04 16.25
N GLY A 19 3.72 -7.03 14.92
CA GLY A 19 4.86 -6.46 14.22
C GLY A 19 5.17 -7.18 12.93
N VAL A 20 6.46 -7.35 12.68
CA VAL A 20 7.02 -7.92 11.46
C VAL A 20 7.85 -9.14 11.86
N HIS A 21 7.67 -10.27 11.17
CA HIS A 21 8.21 -11.55 11.58
C HIS A 21 8.99 -12.19 10.43
N LYS A 22 10.30 -12.36 10.63
CA LYS A 22 11.23 -13.09 9.75
C LYS A 22 11.07 -12.73 8.27
N LEU A 23 11.14 -11.44 7.95
CA LEU A 23 11.14 -11.00 6.56
C LEU A 23 12.45 -11.37 5.88
N ASP A 24 12.33 -11.98 4.70
CA ASP A 24 13.43 -12.30 3.80
C ASP A 24 13.08 -11.86 2.40
N PHE A 25 13.86 -10.93 1.85
CA PHE A 25 13.80 -10.56 0.44
C PHE A 25 15.04 -9.76 0.03
N GLU A 26 15.24 -9.63 -1.27
CA GLU A 26 16.35 -8.91 -1.87
C GLU A 26 15.91 -8.17 -3.13
N MET A 27 16.59 -7.07 -3.45
CA MET A 27 16.33 -6.27 -4.64
C MET A 27 17.58 -6.13 -5.50
N GLN A 28 17.42 -6.28 -6.81
CA GLN A 28 18.48 -6.02 -7.79
C GLN A 28 18.50 -4.54 -8.19
N ARG A 29 19.64 -4.10 -8.74
CA ARG A 29 19.79 -2.73 -9.28
C ARG A 29 18.81 -2.49 -10.41
N GLY A 30 18.09 -1.36 -10.35
CA GLY A 30 17.17 -0.92 -11.40
C GLY A 30 15.80 -1.59 -11.37
N GLU A 31 15.47 -2.33 -10.31
CA GLU A 31 14.12 -2.86 -10.10
C GLU A 31 13.20 -1.83 -9.44
N ILE A 32 11.93 -1.83 -9.84
CA ILE A 32 10.84 -1.13 -9.15
C ILE A 32 9.97 -2.20 -8.48
N VAL A 33 10.14 -2.37 -7.18
CA VAL A 33 9.45 -3.40 -6.40
C VAL A 33 8.32 -2.77 -5.60
N GLY A 34 7.11 -3.30 -5.78
CA GLY A 34 5.95 -2.96 -4.99
C GLY A 34 5.93 -3.77 -3.69
N PHE A 35 5.72 -3.12 -2.55
CA PHE A 35 5.53 -3.73 -1.24
C PHE A 35 4.06 -3.54 -0.84
N LEU A 36 3.25 -4.51 -1.24
CA LEU A 36 1.79 -4.47 -1.18
C LEU A 36 1.27 -5.14 0.09
N GLY A 37 0.28 -4.55 0.74
CA GLY A 37 -0.35 -5.14 1.92
C GLY A 37 -1.49 -4.29 2.45
N PRO A 38 -2.41 -4.85 3.25
CA PRO A 38 -3.45 -4.06 3.90
C PRO A 38 -2.86 -3.11 4.96
N ASN A 39 -3.70 -2.23 5.49
CA ASN A 39 -3.32 -1.37 6.62
C ASN A 39 -3.01 -2.23 7.84
N GLY A 40 -1.93 -1.91 8.54
CA GLY A 40 -1.47 -2.68 9.70
C GLY A 40 -0.63 -3.92 9.37
N ALA A 41 -0.43 -4.28 8.09
CA ALA A 41 0.37 -5.44 7.70
C ALA A 41 1.88 -5.33 8.02
N GLY A 42 2.37 -4.14 8.38
CA GLY A 42 3.78 -3.91 8.72
C GLY A 42 4.58 -3.12 7.67
N LYS A 43 3.96 -2.62 6.60
CA LYS A 43 4.60 -1.82 5.52
C LYS A 43 5.49 -0.69 6.06
N THR A 44 4.91 0.29 6.74
CA THR A 44 5.64 1.44 7.30
C THR A 44 6.73 1.02 8.30
N THR A 45 6.48 -0.03 9.10
CA THR A 45 7.48 -0.58 10.03
C THR A 45 8.69 -1.11 9.26
N THR A 46 8.46 -1.88 8.20
CA THR A 46 9.51 -2.39 7.30
C THR A 46 10.26 -1.25 6.62
N MET A 47 9.57 -0.24 6.07
CA MET A 47 10.21 0.92 5.46
C MET A 47 11.10 1.69 6.44
N ARG A 48 10.66 1.86 7.69
CA ARG A 48 11.45 2.50 8.75
C ARG A 48 12.67 1.67 9.15
N MET A 49 12.58 0.34 9.12
CA MET A 49 13.74 -0.52 9.37
C MET A 49 14.77 -0.42 8.25
N ILE A 50 14.32 -0.48 6.98
CA ILE A 50 15.19 -0.38 5.80
C ILE A 50 15.91 0.97 5.75
N THR A 51 15.25 2.04 6.18
CA THR A 51 15.82 3.40 6.17
C THR A 51 16.62 3.71 7.44
N GLY A 52 16.64 2.80 8.42
CA GLY A 52 17.37 2.95 9.68
C GLY A 52 16.73 3.91 10.67
N TYR A 53 15.46 4.29 10.48
CA TYR A 53 14.65 5.03 11.46
C TYR A 53 14.25 4.16 12.64
N LEU A 54 14.17 2.85 12.41
CA LEU A 54 13.80 1.87 13.41
C LEU A 54 14.81 0.72 13.39
N GLN A 55 15.35 0.34 14.54
CA GLN A 55 16.17 -0.87 14.63
C GLN A 55 15.29 -2.11 14.69
N PRO A 56 15.59 -3.15 13.89
CA PRO A 56 14.95 -4.45 14.05
C PRO A 56 15.35 -5.08 15.38
N ASN A 57 14.53 -6.00 15.89
CA ASN A 57 14.87 -6.82 17.03
C ASN A 57 15.81 -7.97 16.64
N GLU A 58 15.60 -8.54 15.45
CA GLU A 58 16.38 -9.64 14.89
C GLU A 58 16.62 -9.44 13.40
N GLY A 59 17.61 -10.14 12.87
CA GLY A 59 17.97 -10.13 11.45
C GLY A 59 18.86 -8.96 11.04
N VAL A 60 19.21 -8.93 9.76
CA VAL A 60 20.17 -7.98 9.19
C VAL A 60 19.59 -7.34 7.94
N ILE A 61 19.83 -6.03 7.81
CA ILE A 61 19.51 -5.28 6.59
C ILE A 61 20.80 -4.71 6.04
N THR A 62 21.10 -5.00 4.78
CA THR A 62 22.28 -4.48 4.10
C THR A 62 21.90 -3.67 2.86
N ILE A 63 22.61 -2.56 2.66
CA ILE A 63 22.51 -1.71 1.47
C ILE A 63 23.85 -1.76 0.75
N ASP A 64 23.90 -2.35 -0.45
CA ASP A 64 25.16 -2.66 -1.15
C ASP A 64 26.17 -3.38 -0.25
N GLY A 65 25.70 -4.41 0.46
CA GLY A 65 26.52 -5.19 1.40
C GLY A 65 26.91 -4.45 2.68
N ILE A 66 26.48 -3.20 2.89
CA ILE A 66 26.76 -2.41 4.09
C ILE A 66 25.62 -2.61 5.10
N PRO A 67 25.86 -3.21 6.29
CA PRO A 67 24.85 -3.34 7.33
C PRO A 67 24.40 -1.96 7.83
N ILE A 68 23.08 -1.74 7.87
CA ILE A 68 22.53 -0.46 8.32
C ILE A 68 22.71 -0.24 9.83
N GLN A 69 22.79 -1.33 10.60
CA GLN A 69 22.98 -1.31 12.05
C GLN A 69 24.38 -0.83 12.43
N ASP A 70 25.42 -1.23 11.69
CA ASP A 70 26.82 -0.97 12.03
C ASP A 70 27.35 0.33 11.40
N LYS A 71 27.00 0.56 10.12
CA LYS A 71 27.52 1.68 9.30
C LYS A 71 26.40 2.57 8.81
N GLY A 72 25.48 2.91 9.72
CA GLY A 72 24.24 3.60 9.39
C GLY A 72 24.41 4.88 8.56
N ARG A 73 25.44 5.70 8.76
CA ARG A 73 25.66 6.91 7.93
C ARG A 73 25.98 6.56 6.48
N GLN A 74 26.87 5.60 6.25
CA GLN A 74 27.31 5.17 4.92
C GLN A 74 26.19 4.43 4.17
N ALA A 75 25.41 3.60 4.87
CA ALA A 75 24.23 2.99 4.29
C ALA A 75 23.15 4.04 3.95
N ARG A 76 22.84 4.96 4.87
CA ARG A 76 21.81 5.99 4.66
C ARG A 76 22.16 7.03 3.60
N SER A 77 23.45 7.28 3.32
CA SER A 77 23.83 8.15 2.19
C SER A 77 23.43 7.55 0.83
N LYS A 78 23.23 6.24 0.76
CA LYS A 78 22.76 5.53 -0.44
C LYS A 78 21.24 5.43 -0.53
N ILE A 79 20.50 5.89 0.49
CA ILE A 79 19.05 5.76 0.55
C ILE A 79 18.37 7.13 0.43
N GLY A 80 17.47 7.24 -0.53
CA GLY A 80 16.41 8.25 -0.57
C GLY A 80 15.17 7.71 0.14
N TYR A 81 14.52 8.53 0.97
CA TYR A 81 13.30 8.12 1.66
C TYR A 81 12.23 9.19 1.58
N LEU A 82 11.06 8.80 1.09
CA LEU A 82 9.83 9.58 1.12
C LEU A 82 8.82 8.86 2.03
N PRO A 83 8.61 9.33 3.27
CA PRO A 83 7.52 8.83 4.11
C PRO A 83 6.15 9.28 3.58
N GLU A 84 5.08 8.63 4.05
CA GLU A 84 3.68 8.95 3.69
C GLU A 84 3.36 10.44 3.81
N THR A 85 3.78 11.06 4.92
CA THR A 85 3.73 12.51 5.10
C THR A 85 5.15 13.08 5.01
N PRO A 86 5.49 13.83 3.94
CA PRO A 86 6.80 14.43 3.78
C PRO A 86 7.15 15.38 4.94
N PRO A 87 8.33 15.24 5.60
CA PRO A 87 8.74 16.06 6.73
C PRO A 87 9.32 17.39 6.23
N LEU A 88 8.47 18.27 5.72
CA LEU A 88 8.90 19.53 5.10
C LEU A 88 8.97 20.67 6.12
N TYR A 89 9.92 21.59 5.94
CA TYR A 89 10.00 22.83 6.73
C TYR A 89 9.09 23.90 6.13
N GLU A 90 7.93 24.08 6.75
CA GLU A 90 6.81 24.85 6.22
C GLU A 90 7.09 26.36 6.01
N ASP A 91 8.01 26.93 6.79
CA ASP A 91 8.42 28.34 6.72
C ASP A 91 9.55 28.61 5.73
N MET A 92 10.12 27.57 5.12
CA MET A 92 11.12 27.74 4.06
C MET A 92 10.45 27.94 2.70
N SER A 93 11.17 28.58 1.78
CA SER A 93 10.81 28.51 0.36
C SER A 93 11.22 27.15 -0.22
N VAL A 94 10.59 26.73 -1.32
CA VAL A 94 10.96 25.50 -2.06
C VAL A 94 12.47 25.43 -2.32
N ARG A 95 13.05 26.51 -2.84
CA ARG A 95 14.49 26.55 -3.13
C ARG A 95 15.35 26.49 -1.89
N SER A 96 14.96 27.18 -0.81
CA SER A 96 15.68 27.14 0.46
C SER A 96 15.64 25.75 1.08
N TYR A 97 14.49 25.08 1.04
CA TYR A 97 14.33 23.70 1.49
C TYR A 97 15.26 22.75 0.72
N LEU A 98 15.24 22.80 -0.62
CA LEU A 98 16.12 21.93 -1.43
C LEU A 98 17.60 22.21 -1.18
N LYS A 99 18.00 23.47 -0.99
CA LYS A 99 19.37 23.82 -0.63
C LYS A 99 19.77 23.26 0.75
N PHE A 100 18.85 23.35 1.71
CA PHE A 100 19.04 22.76 3.03
C PHE A 100 19.23 21.24 2.94
N VAL A 101 18.31 20.54 2.24
CA VAL A 101 18.38 19.08 2.07
C VAL A 101 19.68 18.66 1.36
N ALA A 102 20.06 19.36 0.28
CA ALA A 102 21.31 19.08 -0.42
C ALA A 102 22.54 19.19 0.50
N SER A 103 22.53 20.17 1.41
CA SER A 103 23.65 20.38 2.34
C SER A 103 23.73 19.29 3.42
N ILE A 104 22.61 18.86 4.00
CA ILE A 104 22.60 17.79 5.02
C ILE A 104 22.85 16.40 4.42
N ARG A 105 22.64 16.24 3.11
CA ARG A 105 22.92 15.02 2.35
C ARG A 105 24.30 15.03 1.69
N ASP A 106 25.18 15.93 2.12
CA ASP A 106 26.57 16.02 1.67
C ASP A 106 26.75 16.24 0.15
N VAL A 107 25.77 16.87 -0.53
CA VAL A 107 25.90 17.24 -1.94
C VAL A 107 26.95 18.35 -2.07
N PRO A 108 28.01 18.17 -2.90
CA PRO A 108 29.08 19.15 -3.03
C PRO A 108 28.56 20.54 -3.38
N ALA A 109 29.05 21.57 -2.68
CA ALA A 109 28.58 22.96 -2.85
C ALA A 109 28.60 23.45 -4.31
N ARG A 110 29.60 23.01 -5.08
CA ARG A 110 29.75 23.31 -6.52
C ARG A 110 28.64 22.71 -7.40
N GLU A 111 28.02 21.61 -6.96
CA GLU A 111 26.98 20.86 -7.68
C GLU A 111 25.57 21.23 -7.21
N GLN A 112 25.41 21.77 -6.00
CA GLN A 112 24.11 22.08 -5.41
C GLN A 112 23.22 22.94 -6.31
N LYS A 113 23.78 23.99 -6.93
CA LYS A 113 23.00 24.87 -7.82
C LYS A 113 22.40 24.10 -9.01
N LEU A 114 23.19 23.20 -9.60
CA LEU A 114 22.77 22.36 -10.72
C LEU A 114 21.72 21.35 -10.27
N ARG A 115 21.99 20.59 -9.20
CA ARG A 115 21.08 19.60 -8.63
C ARG A 115 19.73 20.20 -8.25
N ILE A 116 19.71 21.36 -7.58
CA ILE A 116 18.47 22.06 -7.21
C ILE A 116 17.68 22.45 -8.46
N SER A 117 18.34 22.99 -9.49
CA SER A 117 17.68 23.37 -10.74
C SER A 117 17.09 22.16 -11.46
N GLU A 118 17.82 21.05 -11.47
CA GLU A 118 17.38 19.77 -12.03
C GLU A 118 16.13 19.27 -11.30
N MET A 119 16.15 19.25 -9.96
CA MET A 119 14.99 18.82 -9.15
C MET A 119 13.75 19.69 -9.38
N ILE A 120 13.93 21.00 -9.50
CA ILE A 120 12.83 21.92 -9.78
C ILE A 120 12.20 21.63 -11.15
N SER A 121 13.04 21.38 -12.15
CA SER A 121 12.58 21.09 -13.51
C SER A 121 11.90 19.72 -13.59
N ARG A 122 12.61 18.66 -13.16
CA ARG A 122 12.16 17.27 -13.27
C ARG A 122 10.87 17.01 -12.50
N LEU A 123 10.74 17.55 -11.29
CA LEU A 123 9.56 17.29 -10.46
C LEU A 123 8.46 18.36 -10.63
N GLY A 124 8.52 19.15 -11.69
CA GLY A 124 7.48 20.10 -12.04
C GLY A 124 7.23 21.17 -10.96
N LEU A 125 8.29 21.68 -10.34
CA LEU A 125 8.25 22.75 -9.32
C LEU A 125 8.57 24.14 -9.90
N ASN A 126 8.71 24.24 -11.23
CA ASN A 126 9.01 25.50 -11.92
C ASN A 126 8.00 26.60 -11.57
N GLY A 127 8.51 27.81 -11.31
CA GLY A 127 7.71 28.97 -10.93
C GLY A 127 7.28 28.99 -9.45
N ARG A 128 7.63 27.97 -8.65
CA ARG A 128 7.33 27.88 -7.22
C ARG A 128 8.56 27.98 -6.32
N GLU A 129 9.72 28.28 -6.89
CA GLU A 129 11.02 28.24 -6.20
C GLU A 129 11.06 29.17 -4.97
N LYS A 130 10.39 30.33 -5.08
CA LYS A 130 10.30 31.35 -4.03
C LYS A 130 9.06 31.18 -3.14
N GLN A 131 8.15 30.28 -3.50
CA GLN A 131 6.91 30.03 -2.75
C GLN A 131 7.24 29.34 -1.42
N LEU A 132 6.55 29.74 -0.35
CA LEU A 132 6.66 29.08 0.96
C LEU A 132 6.02 27.69 0.93
N VAL A 133 6.68 26.72 1.56
CA VAL A 133 6.25 25.32 1.59
C VAL A 133 4.83 25.15 2.18
N ARG A 134 4.47 25.89 3.24
CA ARG A 134 3.11 25.86 3.81
C ARG A 134 1.99 26.16 2.82
N SER A 135 2.29 26.94 1.78
CA SER A 135 1.30 27.36 0.77
C SER A 135 1.20 26.41 -0.43
N LEU A 136 2.00 25.34 -0.46
CA LEU A 136 1.93 24.31 -1.49
C LEU A 136 0.72 23.41 -1.25
N SER A 137 0.10 22.95 -2.34
CA SER A 137 -0.90 21.87 -2.25
C SER A 137 -0.22 20.57 -1.82
N LYS A 138 -1.02 19.59 -1.39
CA LYS A 138 -0.52 18.27 -0.99
C LYS A 138 0.31 17.60 -2.09
N GLY A 139 -0.15 17.59 -3.34
CA GLY A 139 0.63 17.07 -4.48
C GLY A 139 1.97 17.78 -4.67
N TYR A 140 2.04 19.11 -4.52
CA TYR A 140 3.31 19.84 -4.59
C TYR A 140 4.22 19.56 -3.39
N LYS A 141 3.68 19.37 -2.19
CA LYS A 141 4.44 18.91 -1.02
C LYS A 141 5.03 17.51 -1.29
N GLN A 142 4.28 16.63 -1.93
CA GLN A 142 4.75 15.29 -2.32
C GLN A 142 5.91 15.36 -3.32
N ARG A 143 5.76 16.16 -4.39
CA ARG A 143 6.84 16.42 -5.36
C ARG A 143 8.07 17.01 -4.70
N LEU A 144 7.91 17.96 -3.77
CA LEU A 144 9.03 18.53 -3.01
C LEU A 144 9.72 17.48 -2.12
N GLY A 145 8.95 16.60 -1.48
CA GLY A 145 9.47 15.48 -0.71
C GLY A 145 10.27 14.52 -1.57
N LEU A 146 9.75 14.15 -2.74
CA LEU A 146 10.43 13.30 -3.71
C LEU A 146 11.74 13.95 -4.20
N ALA A 147 11.74 15.26 -4.47
CA ALA A 147 12.95 16.00 -4.83
C ALA A 147 14.00 15.93 -3.71
N GLY A 148 13.58 16.10 -2.46
CA GLY A 148 14.45 15.96 -1.29
C GLY A 148 14.98 14.53 -1.11
N ALA A 149 14.21 13.52 -1.49
CA ALA A 149 14.63 12.12 -1.41
C ALA A 149 15.70 11.75 -2.45
N ILE A 150 15.72 12.40 -3.61
CA ILE A 150 16.62 12.03 -4.72
C ILE A 150 17.75 13.03 -5.00
N ILE A 151 17.76 14.21 -4.36
CA ILE A 151 18.72 15.30 -4.66
C ILE A 151 20.19 14.89 -4.53
N HIS A 152 20.50 13.92 -3.68
CA HIS A 152 21.84 13.35 -3.45
C HIS A 152 22.14 12.09 -4.27
N ASN A 153 21.27 11.73 -5.22
CA ASN A 153 21.45 10.62 -6.15
C ASN A 153 21.62 9.24 -5.46
N PRO A 154 20.62 8.79 -4.69
CA PRO A 154 20.70 7.53 -3.95
C PRO A 154 20.75 6.30 -4.86
N ASP A 155 21.26 5.17 -4.37
CA ASP A 155 21.20 3.87 -5.05
C ASP A 155 19.81 3.23 -4.89
N LEU A 156 19.20 3.43 -3.72
CA LEU A 156 17.88 2.91 -3.34
C LEU A 156 16.95 4.07 -2.97
N LEU A 157 15.78 4.12 -3.59
CA LEU A 157 14.70 5.02 -3.24
C LEU A 157 13.58 4.23 -2.55
N VAL A 158 13.26 4.57 -1.31
CA VAL A 158 12.17 3.99 -0.53
C VAL A 158 11.01 4.99 -0.50
N LEU A 159 9.85 4.59 -0.98
CA LEU A 159 8.64 5.41 -1.05
C LEU A 159 7.56 4.74 -0.22
N ASP A 160 7.08 5.39 0.84
CA ASP A 160 6.03 4.87 1.71
C ASP A 160 4.71 5.57 1.38
N GLU A 161 3.76 4.87 0.77
CA GLU A 161 2.44 5.37 0.39
C GLU A 161 2.50 6.74 -0.35
N PRO A 162 3.31 6.88 -1.43
CA PRO A 162 3.65 8.19 -2.00
C PRO A 162 2.49 8.91 -2.69
N THR A 163 1.38 8.24 -2.91
CA THR A 163 0.15 8.73 -3.55
C THR A 163 -0.99 8.94 -2.55
N SER A 164 -0.77 8.65 -1.26
CA SER A 164 -1.79 8.67 -0.21
C SER A 164 -2.49 10.02 -0.12
N GLY A 165 -3.82 9.99 -0.31
CA GLY A 165 -4.72 11.14 -0.25
C GLY A 165 -4.39 12.26 -1.23
N LEU A 166 -3.85 11.94 -2.41
CA LEU A 166 -3.82 12.81 -3.58
C LEU A 166 -5.10 12.60 -4.42
N ASP A 167 -5.46 13.59 -5.23
CA ASP A 167 -6.53 13.42 -6.22
C ASP A 167 -6.09 12.55 -7.42
N PRO A 168 -7.02 12.01 -8.22
CA PRO A 168 -6.68 11.09 -9.32
C PRO A 168 -5.67 11.65 -10.33
N ASN A 169 -5.71 12.94 -10.65
CA ASN A 169 -4.78 13.54 -11.61
C ASN A 169 -3.37 13.61 -11.00
N GLN A 170 -3.27 14.03 -9.74
CA GLN A 170 -1.99 14.06 -9.02
C GLN A 170 -1.38 12.65 -8.85
N ILE A 171 -2.20 11.62 -8.65
CA ILE A 171 -1.74 10.23 -8.60
C ILE A 171 -1.06 9.86 -9.92
N LEU A 172 -1.68 10.14 -11.07
CA LEU A 172 -1.10 9.86 -12.39
C LEU A 172 0.23 10.59 -12.60
N GLU A 173 0.31 11.86 -12.22
CA GLU A 173 1.54 12.65 -12.32
C GLU A 173 2.65 12.08 -11.43
N ILE A 174 2.36 11.72 -10.18
CA ILE A 174 3.36 11.12 -9.28
C ILE A 174 3.83 9.77 -9.81
N ARG A 175 2.92 8.95 -10.36
CA ARG A 175 3.27 7.67 -11.00
C ARG A 175 4.26 7.86 -12.14
N GLN A 176 4.02 8.83 -13.03
CA GLN A 176 4.94 9.16 -14.12
C GLN A 176 6.32 9.56 -13.58
N LEU A 177 6.37 10.41 -12.55
CA LEU A 177 7.63 10.81 -11.93
C LEU A 177 8.38 9.61 -11.31
N ILE A 178 7.67 8.69 -10.63
CA ILE A 178 8.29 7.49 -10.06
C ILE A 178 8.85 6.60 -11.16
N GLN A 179 8.12 6.43 -12.28
CA GLN A 179 8.57 5.66 -13.42
C GLN A 179 9.86 6.26 -14.04
N GLU A 180 9.88 7.56 -14.29
CA GLU A 180 11.07 8.28 -14.80
C GLU A 180 12.27 8.18 -13.84
N ILE A 181 12.03 8.21 -12.52
CA ILE A 181 13.08 8.04 -11.52
C ILE A 181 13.62 6.61 -11.53
N GLY A 182 12.72 5.63 -11.65
CA GLY A 182 13.04 4.20 -11.67
C GLY A 182 13.88 3.76 -12.87
N GLU A 183 13.93 4.53 -13.96
CA GLU A 183 14.85 4.27 -15.08
C GLU A 183 16.33 4.29 -14.64
N ASN A 184 16.65 5.05 -13.60
CA ASN A 184 18.03 5.27 -13.14
C ASN A 184 18.27 4.85 -11.69
N HIS A 185 17.22 4.41 -10.97
CA HIS A 185 17.26 4.13 -9.54
C HIS A 185 16.58 2.81 -9.23
N THR A 186 16.98 2.17 -8.14
CA THR A 186 16.23 1.05 -7.57
C THR A 186 15.14 1.61 -6.67
N VAL A 187 13.88 1.21 -6.85
CA VAL A 187 12.74 1.80 -6.13
C VAL A 187 12.00 0.72 -5.36
N LEU A 188 11.79 0.95 -4.06
CA LEU A 188 10.90 0.17 -3.21
C LEU A 188 9.67 1.03 -2.89
N LEU A 189 8.52 0.62 -3.39
CA LEU A 189 7.25 1.35 -3.28
C LEU A 189 6.29 0.63 -2.34
N SER A 190 6.01 1.18 -1.17
CA SER A 190 4.93 0.70 -0.30
C SER A 190 3.58 1.26 -0.78
N THR A 191 2.57 0.41 -0.86
CA THR A 191 1.20 0.81 -1.19
C THR A 191 0.20 -0.24 -0.70
N HIS A 192 -1.05 0.16 -0.56
CA HIS A 192 -2.21 -0.74 -0.45
C HIS A 192 -3.07 -0.74 -1.71
N ILE A 193 -2.64 0.00 -2.75
CA ILE A 193 -3.40 0.26 -3.96
C ILE A 193 -2.82 -0.59 -5.09
N LEU A 194 -3.49 -1.70 -5.40
CA LEU A 194 -3.13 -2.63 -6.48
C LEU A 194 -2.84 -1.95 -7.83
N PRO A 195 -3.68 -1.00 -8.32
CA PRO A 195 -3.40 -0.28 -9.56
C PRO A 195 -2.06 0.48 -9.61
N GLU A 196 -1.39 0.71 -8.49
CA GLU A 196 -0.06 1.31 -8.46
C GLU A 196 1.03 0.28 -8.72
N VAL A 197 0.86 -0.91 -8.15
CA VAL A 197 1.76 -2.04 -8.37
C VAL A 197 1.69 -2.45 -9.84
N ASP A 198 0.49 -2.62 -10.38
CA ASP A 198 0.28 -3.02 -11.79
C ASP A 198 0.89 -2.02 -12.77
N ALA A 199 0.79 -0.72 -12.47
CA ALA A 199 1.24 0.33 -13.38
C ALA A 199 2.75 0.61 -13.30
N LEU A 200 3.38 0.39 -12.15
CA LEU A 200 4.77 0.84 -11.89
C LEU A 200 5.76 -0.29 -11.68
N CYS A 201 5.33 -1.41 -11.09
CA CYS A 201 6.24 -2.36 -10.48
C CYS A 201 6.51 -3.54 -11.42
N ASN A 202 7.77 -3.95 -11.51
CA ASN A 202 8.17 -5.14 -12.28
C ASN A 202 8.15 -6.42 -11.43
N ARG A 203 8.04 -6.27 -10.11
CA ARG A 203 7.98 -7.31 -9.08
C ARG A 203 7.17 -6.78 -7.89
N VAL A 204 6.43 -7.67 -7.23
CA VAL A 204 5.61 -7.37 -6.06
C VAL A 204 5.96 -8.31 -4.91
N LEU A 205 6.05 -7.73 -3.72
CA LEU A 205 6.18 -8.38 -2.43
C LEU A 205 4.87 -8.15 -1.69
N ILE A 206 4.14 -9.21 -1.35
CA ILE A 206 2.88 -9.11 -0.61
C ILE A 206 3.16 -9.42 0.86
N ILE A 207 2.80 -8.49 1.75
CA ILE A 207 2.89 -8.64 3.19
C ILE A 207 1.48 -8.74 3.80
N HIS A 208 1.31 -9.70 4.71
CA HIS A 208 0.11 -9.88 5.50
C HIS A 208 0.51 -10.22 6.94
N GLU A 209 -0.13 -9.59 7.93
CA GLU A 209 0.14 -9.83 9.37
C GLU A 209 1.64 -9.90 9.75
N GLY A 210 2.45 -9.01 9.16
CA GLY A 210 3.88 -8.94 9.46
C GLY A 210 4.76 -9.94 8.72
N LYS A 211 4.21 -10.80 7.88
CA LYS A 211 4.93 -11.86 7.14
C LYS A 211 4.83 -11.64 5.63
N LEU A 212 5.91 -11.96 4.93
CA LEU A 212 5.90 -12.00 3.48
C LEU A 212 5.14 -13.24 3.02
N VAL A 213 3.99 -13.06 2.38
CA VAL A 213 3.16 -14.17 1.88
C VAL A 213 3.46 -14.49 0.41
N MET A 214 4.03 -13.53 -0.33
CA MET A 214 4.34 -13.73 -1.74
C MET A 214 5.45 -12.80 -2.23
N ASP A 215 6.21 -13.30 -3.20
CA ASP A 215 7.26 -12.60 -3.93
C ASP A 215 7.25 -13.06 -5.39
N GLY A 216 6.89 -12.17 -6.31
CA GLY A 216 6.76 -12.55 -7.72
C GLY A 216 6.53 -11.37 -8.65
N ARG A 217 6.49 -11.64 -9.96
CA ARG A 217 6.17 -10.61 -10.97
C ARG A 217 4.65 -10.53 -11.13
N PRO A 218 4.05 -9.31 -11.16
CA PRO A 218 2.62 -9.11 -11.40
C PRO A 218 2.01 -10.03 -12.47
N ASP A 219 2.65 -10.07 -13.66
CA ASP A 219 2.18 -10.86 -14.81
C ASP A 219 2.26 -12.37 -14.60
N ALA A 220 3.24 -12.84 -13.81
CA ALA A 220 3.42 -14.25 -13.51
C ALA A 220 2.44 -14.74 -12.44
N LEU A 221 2.00 -13.84 -11.56
CA LEU A 221 1.07 -14.15 -10.48
C LEU A 221 -0.34 -14.40 -11.02
N GLY A 222 -0.81 -13.59 -11.97
CA GLY A 222 -2.12 -13.81 -12.62
C GLY A 222 -2.24 -15.08 -13.48
N GLY A 223 -1.15 -15.86 -13.59
CA GLY A 223 -1.05 -17.06 -14.40
C GLY A 223 -0.76 -18.35 -13.62
N SER A 224 -0.85 -18.36 -12.28
CA SER A 224 -0.64 -19.61 -11.52
C SER A 224 -1.61 -20.70 -12.02
N MET A 225 -0.98 -21.74 -12.53
CA MET A 225 -1.42 -22.74 -13.52
C MET A 225 -2.57 -23.68 -13.10
N GLU A 226 -3.24 -23.44 -11.98
CA GLU A 226 -4.14 -24.43 -11.38
C GLU A 226 -5.63 -24.23 -11.70
N ASP A 227 -6.04 -23.07 -12.22
CA ASP A 227 -7.47 -22.72 -12.34
C ASP A 227 -8.08 -22.85 -13.75
N GLY A 228 -7.34 -23.33 -14.74
CA GLY A 228 -7.84 -23.46 -16.12
C GLY A 228 -8.13 -22.12 -16.81
N PHE A 229 -8.48 -22.13 -18.09
CA PHE A 229 -8.88 -20.91 -18.79
C PHE A 229 -10.32 -20.56 -18.38
N LYS A 230 -10.56 -19.39 -17.76
CA LYS A 230 -11.91 -18.98 -17.31
C LYS A 230 -12.50 -17.89 -18.21
N VAL A 231 -13.80 -17.95 -18.49
CA VAL A 231 -14.52 -16.97 -19.31
C VAL A 231 -15.86 -16.65 -18.68
N LYS A 232 -16.07 -15.36 -18.35
CA LYS A 232 -17.39 -14.84 -18.02
C LYS A 232 -18.14 -14.52 -19.31
N VAL A 233 -19.35 -15.06 -19.45
CA VAL A 233 -20.20 -14.85 -20.63
C VAL A 233 -21.61 -14.41 -20.23
N GLU A 234 -22.14 -13.44 -20.95
CA GLU A 234 -23.55 -13.03 -20.87
C GLU A 234 -24.24 -13.35 -22.19
N VAL A 235 -25.32 -14.12 -22.11
CA VAL A 235 -26.03 -14.65 -23.29
C VAL A 235 -27.51 -14.29 -23.20
N ARG A 236 -28.09 -13.91 -24.34
CA ARG A 236 -29.53 -13.73 -24.47
C ARG A 236 -30.20 -15.10 -24.69
N GLY A 237 -30.93 -15.56 -23.68
CA GLY A 237 -31.65 -16.83 -23.68
C GLY A 237 -31.99 -17.31 -22.27
N LYS A 238 -32.91 -18.27 -22.20
CA LYS A 238 -33.28 -18.94 -20.94
C LYS A 238 -32.11 -19.76 -20.42
N ARG A 239 -31.88 -19.69 -19.10
CA ARG A 239 -30.77 -20.40 -18.43
C ARG A 239 -30.70 -21.88 -18.79
N GLU A 240 -31.84 -22.56 -18.83
CA GLU A 240 -31.94 -23.99 -19.17
C GLU A 240 -31.41 -24.28 -20.58
N GLN A 241 -31.84 -23.49 -21.58
CA GLN A 241 -31.40 -23.65 -22.97
C GLN A 241 -29.89 -23.41 -23.12
N VAL A 242 -29.34 -22.40 -22.42
CA VAL A 242 -27.91 -22.12 -22.45
C VAL A 242 -27.12 -23.25 -21.78
N LEU A 243 -27.58 -23.76 -20.63
CA LEU A 243 -26.94 -24.87 -19.93
C LEU A 243 -26.97 -26.17 -20.74
N ASP A 244 -28.06 -26.45 -21.45
CA ASP A 244 -28.17 -27.66 -22.29
C ASP A 244 -27.17 -27.66 -23.45
N VAL A 245 -26.99 -26.50 -24.09
CA VAL A 245 -26.00 -26.31 -25.17
C VAL A 245 -24.58 -26.49 -24.62
N LEU A 246 -24.26 -25.89 -23.47
CA LEU A 246 -22.93 -25.99 -22.86
C LEU A 246 -22.62 -27.42 -22.36
N ARG A 247 -23.62 -28.10 -21.78
CA ARG A 247 -23.51 -29.52 -21.39
C ARG A 247 -23.26 -30.43 -22.59
N THR A 248 -23.90 -30.15 -23.72
CA THR A 248 -23.70 -30.90 -24.97
C THR A 248 -22.30 -30.70 -25.53
N TRP A 249 -21.75 -29.48 -25.39
CA TRP A 249 -20.38 -29.18 -25.82
C TRP A 249 -19.32 -29.86 -24.93
N GLY A 250 -19.55 -29.96 -23.62
CA GLY A 250 -18.79 -30.83 -22.71
C GLY A 250 -17.32 -30.45 -22.47
N LYS A 251 -16.86 -29.30 -22.97
CA LYS A 251 -15.48 -28.81 -22.80
C LYS A 251 -15.28 -27.82 -21.65
N VAL A 252 -16.38 -27.41 -21.01
CA VAL A 252 -16.38 -26.40 -19.94
C VAL A 252 -17.19 -26.89 -18.75
N GLU A 253 -16.68 -26.58 -17.56
CA GLU A 253 -17.44 -26.63 -16.33
C GLU A 253 -18.16 -25.29 -16.12
N VAL A 254 -19.42 -25.35 -15.70
CA VAL A 254 -20.25 -24.15 -15.54
C VAL A 254 -20.38 -23.83 -14.07
N GLU A 255 -19.81 -22.71 -13.65
CA GLU A 255 -20.02 -22.13 -12.33
C GLU A 255 -21.20 -21.15 -12.39
N SER A 256 -22.19 -21.33 -11.52
CA SER A 256 -23.36 -20.46 -11.50
C SER A 256 -23.04 -19.13 -10.82
N MET A 257 -23.06 -18.05 -11.58
CA MET A 257 -23.15 -16.71 -11.01
C MET A 257 -24.58 -16.46 -10.51
N ALA A 258 -24.74 -15.96 -9.28
CA ALA A 258 -26.00 -15.37 -8.85
C ALA A 258 -26.32 -14.20 -9.80
N ALA A 259 -27.59 -14.05 -10.19
CA ALA A 259 -28.03 -13.01 -11.12
C ALA A 259 -27.47 -11.64 -10.69
N THR A 260 -26.49 -11.14 -11.45
CA THR A 260 -25.89 -9.84 -11.19
C THR A 260 -26.98 -8.79 -11.38
N GLN A 261 -27.30 -8.07 -10.31
CA GLN A 261 -28.09 -6.84 -10.44
C GLN A 261 -27.36 -5.93 -11.44
N PRO A 262 -28.09 -5.28 -12.37
CA PRO A 262 -27.49 -4.40 -13.34
C PRO A 262 -26.71 -3.28 -12.64
N PRO A 263 -25.59 -2.79 -13.22
CA PRO A 263 -24.78 -1.74 -12.61
C PRO A 263 -25.62 -0.48 -12.35
N ALA A 264 -25.36 0.17 -11.22
CA ALA A 264 -26.16 1.26 -10.63
C ALA A 264 -26.22 2.58 -11.44
N ASN A 265 -25.87 2.58 -12.73
CA ASN A 265 -25.88 3.78 -13.58
C ASN A 265 -26.61 3.64 -14.92
N THR A 266 -27.31 2.53 -15.18
CA THR A 266 -28.20 2.45 -16.35
C THR A 266 -29.62 2.83 -15.93
N LYS A 267 -30.03 4.07 -16.22
CA LYS A 267 -31.46 4.43 -16.27
C LYS A 267 -32.11 3.65 -17.42
N LEU A 268 -32.48 2.39 -17.21
CA LEU A 268 -33.42 1.69 -18.06
C LEU A 268 -34.52 1.02 -17.23
N THR A 269 -35.71 1.56 -17.49
CA THR A 269 -37.03 0.94 -17.43
C THR A 269 -37.06 -0.57 -17.68
N ALA A 270 -37.83 -1.27 -16.85
CA ALA A 270 -38.39 -2.61 -17.04
C ALA A 270 -37.40 -3.79 -17.15
N ALA A 271 -37.68 -4.86 -16.39
CA ALA A 271 -36.97 -6.13 -16.45
C ALA A 271 -36.87 -6.64 -17.90
N GLU A 272 -35.65 -6.75 -18.44
CA GLU A 272 -35.42 -7.37 -19.74
C GLU A 272 -35.61 -8.90 -19.62
N PRO A 273 -36.38 -9.52 -20.53
CA PRO A 273 -36.64 -10.96 -20.49
C PRO A 273 -35.43 -11.75 -21.03
N ASP A 274 -35.13 -12.87 -20.37
CA ASP A 274 -34.20 -13.93 -20.80
C ASP A 274 -32.72 -13.50 -21.01
N MET A 275 -32.07 -13.02 -19.94
CA MET A 275 -30.60 -12.90 -19.88
C MET A 275 -30.00 -13.92 -18.92
N THR A 276 -28.91 -14.58 -19.33
CA THR A 276 -28.18 -15.54 -18.50
C THR A 276 -26.68 -15.20 -18.48
N GLY A 277 -26.17 -14.84 -17.30
CA GLY A 277 -24.74 -14.73 -17.03
C GLY A 277 -24.17 -16.04 -16.46
N LEU A 278 -23.02 -16.49 -16.98
CA LEU A 278 -22.34 -17.72 -16.57
C LEU A 278 -20.84 -17.49 -16.46
N LEU A 279 -20.20 -18.21 -15.55
CA LEU A 279 -18.76 -18.38 -15.53
C LEU A 279 -18.42 -19.77 -16.05
N LEU A 280 -17.54 -19.84 -17.05
CA LEU A 280 -17.12 -21.06 -17.71
C LEU A 280 -15.65 -21.33 -17.43
N THR A 281 -15.33 -22.50 -16.90
CA THR A 281 -13.97 -22.96 -16.64
C THR A 281 -13.63 -24.04 -17.66
N GLY A 282 -12.57 -23.83 -18.44
CA GLY A 282 -12.13 -24.77 -19.46
C GLY A 282 -11.48 -26.00 -18.86
N ALA A 283 -11.78 -27.18 -19.41
CA ALA A 283 -11.13 -28.43 -19.01
C ALA A 283 -9.61 -28.48 -19.34
N SER A 284 -9.14 -27.54 -20.16
CA SER A 284 -7.73 -27.31 -20.46
C SER A 284 -7.39 -25.82 -20.34
N GLY A 285 -6.10 -25.48 -20.28
CA GLY A 285 -5.63 -24.09 -20.28
C GLY A 285 -5.73 -23.37 -21.63
N GLU A 286 -6.31 -24.01 -22.66
CA GLU A 286 -6.45 -23.43 -23.99
C GLU A 286 -7.62 -22.41 -24.06
N ASP A 287 -7.46 -21.40 -24.91
CA ASP A 287 -8.48 -20.37 -25.13
C ASP A 287 -9.65 -20.94 -25.95
N PHE A 288 -10.78 -21.21 -25.30
CA PHE A 288 -11.96 -21.78 -25.94
C PHE A 288 -12.97 -20.75 -26.46
N ARG A 289 -12.68 -19.44 -26.41
CA ARG A 289 -13.66 -18.39 -26.73
C ARG A 289 -14.19 -18.46 -28.16
N GLU A 290 -13.32 -18.82 -29.10
CA GLU A 290 -13.70 -18.99 -30.50
C GLU A 290 -14.69 -20.15 -30.67
N GLU A 291 -14.41 -21.31 -30.07
CA GLU A 291 -15.33 -22.45 -30.08
C GLU A 291 -16.66 -22.11 -29.39
N LEU A 292 -16.60 -21.46 -28.23
CA LEU A 292 -17.78 -21.01 -27.49
C LEU A 292 -18.66 -20.08 -28.34
N PHE A 293 -18.05 -19.18 -29.11
CA PHE A 293 -18.78 -18.31 -30.03
C PHE A 293 -19.60 -19.11 -31.05
N TYR A 294 -18.99 -20.08 -31.72
CA TYR A 294 -19.70 -20.89 -32.72
C TYR A 294 -20.78 -21.76 -32.09
N VAL A 295 -20.51 -22.40 -30.95
CA VAL A 295 -21.48 -23.25 -30.23
C VAL A 295 -22.74 -22.46 -29.85
N LEU A 296 -22.58 -21.24 -29.33
CA LEU A 296 -23.72 -20.39 -28.97
C LEU A 296 -24.41 -19.78 -30.21
N SER A 297 -23.64 -19.44 -31.26
CA SER A 297 -24.17 -18.92 -32.52
C SER A 297 -25.05 -19.96 -33.24
N ASP A 298 -24.61 -21.21 -33.34
CA ASP A 298 -25.35 -22.32 -33.96
C ASP A 298 -26.66 -22.60 -33.22
N ALA A 299 -26.66 -22.45 -31.89
CA ALA A 299 -27.84 -22.55 -31.05
C ALA A 299 -28.77 -21.32 -31.10
N LYS A 300 -28.41 -20.28 -31.88
CA LYS A 300 -29.10 -18.98 -31.96
C LYS A 300 -29.23 -18.29 -30.61
N LEU A 301 -28.17 -18.35 -29.81
CA LEU A 301 -28.04 -17.72 -28.51
C LEU A 301 -27.02 -16.57 -28.61
N PRO A 302 -27.46 -15.32 -28.87
CA PRO A 302 -26.56 -14.19 -29.03
C PRO A 302 -25.75 -13.91 -27.76
N ILE A 303 -24.44 -13.79 -27.92
CA ILE A 303 -23.52 -13.35 -26.86
C ILE A 303 -23.57 -11.83 -26.76
N LEU A 304 -23.84 -11.33 -25.56
CA LEU A 304 -23.89 -9.90 -25.25
C LEU A 304 -22.55 -9.41 -24.68
N GLU A 305 -21.91 -10.22 -23.84
CA GLU A 305 -20.58 -9.97 -23.31
C GLU A 305 -19.78 -11.28 -23.24
N MET A 306 -18.51 -11.24 -23.60
CA MET A 306 -17.58 -12.34 -23.37
C MET A 306 -16.24 -11.77 -22.91
N LYS A 307 -15.88 -12.07 -21.67
CA LYS A 307 -14.67 -11.58 -21.04
C LYS A 307 -13.85 -12.74 -20.52
N LYS A 308 -12.58 -12.82 -20.96
CA LYS A 308 -11.61 -13.73 -20.35
C LYS A 308 -11.44 -13.32 -18.89
N GLU A 309 -11.62 -14.27 -17.99
CA GLU A 309 -11.29 -14.10 -16.59
C GLU A 309 -9.85 -14.56 -16.38
N SER A 310 -8.96 -13.58 -16.24
CA SER A 310 -7.62 -13.80 -15.70
C SER A 310 -7.69 -13.68 -14.18
N LEU A 311 -6.95 -14.51 -13.45
CA LEU A 311 -6.62 -14.20 -12.06
C LEU A 311 -5.97 -12.82 -12.05
N SER A 312 -6.67 -11.82 -11.54
CA SER A 312 -6.09 -10.52 -11.31
C SER A 312 -5.20 -10.60 -10.07
N LEU A 313 -4.18 -9.74 -9.99
CA LEU A 313 -3.44 -9.53 -8.75
C LEU A 313 -4.37 -9.20 -7.58
N GLU A 314 -5.52 -8.57 -7.87
CA GLU A 314 -6.57 -8.32 -6.89
C GLU A 314 -7.15 -9.59 -6.29
N ASN A 315 -7.48 -10.60 -7.11
CA ASN A 315 -8.01 -11.87 -6.61
C ASN A 315 -6.96 -12.63 -5.79
N ILE A 316 -5.71 -12.64 -6.24
CA ILE A 316 -4.59 -13.29 -5.52
C ILE A 316 -4.37 -12.60 -4.17
N PHE A 317 -4.34 -11.27 -4.18
CA PHE A 317 -4.21 -10.49 -2.96
C PHE A 317 -5.34 -10.79 -1.99
N GLN A 318 -6.60 -10.77 -2.45
CA GLN A 318 -7.76 -11.10 -1.62
C GLN A 318 -7.66 -12.53 -1.06
N GLN A 319 -7.36 -13.53 -1.89
CA GLN A 319 -7.23 -14.92 -1.44
C GLN A 319 -6.12 -15.09 -0.40
N LEU A 320 -4.93 -14.52 -0.62
CA LEU A 320 -3.81 -14.64 0.31
C LEU A 320 -4.07 -13.93 1.63
N THR A 321 -4.74 -12.78 1.60
CA THR A 321 -5.08 -12.05 2.83
C THR A 321 -6.32 -12.62 3.55
N THR A 322 -7.07 -13.54 2.93
CA THR A 322 -8.30 -14.12 3.52
C THR A 322 -8.09 -15.57 3.98
N ARG A 323 -7.30 -16.38 3.26
CA ARG A 323 -7.07 -17.81 3.55
C ARG A 323 -6.33 -18.05 4.87
N GLU A 324 -5.34 -17.22 5.22
CA GLU A 324 -4.65 -17.37 6.51
C GLU A 324 -5.53 -16.98 7.71
N THR A 325 -6.54 -16.13 7.51
CA THR A 325 -7.50 -15.76 8.56
C THR A 325 -8.38 -16.94 8.97
N GLU A 326 -8.61 -17.90 8.06
CA GLU A 326 -9.34 -19.15 8.31
C GLU A 326 -8.44 -20.24 8.91
N GLU A 327 -7.19 -20.37 8.44
CA GLU A 327 -6.23 -21.33 9.00
C GLU A 327 -5.73 -20.93 10.41
N GLY A 328 -5.71 -19.64 10.74
CA GLY A 328 -5.36 -19.12 12.07
C GLY A 328 -6.42 -19.36 13.16
N GLN A 329 -7.62 -19.83 12.82
CA GLN A 329 -8.66 -20.21 13.80
C GLN A 329 -8.71 -21.72 14.07
N ALA A 330 -7.88 -22.52 13.39
CA ALA A 330 -7.86 -23.97 13.52
C ALA A 330 -6.59 -24.50 14.24
N SER A 331 -6.17 -23.88 15.33
CA SER A 331 -5.21 -24.51 16.26
C SER A 331 -5.22 -23.88 17.67
N ASP A 332 -6.22 -24.22 18.50
CA ASP A 332 -5.97 -24.52 19.93
C ASP A 332 -7.22 -25.17 20.60
N PRO A 333 -7.18 -26.44 21.04
CA PRO A 333 -8.27 -27.02 21.85
C PRO A 333 -8.21 -26.63 23.34
N ALA A 334 -7.30 -25.74 23.75
CA ALA A 334 -7.05 -25.46 25.16
C ALA A 334 -7.49 -24.05 25.63
N VAL A 335 -8.66 -23.56 25.20
CA VAL A 335 -9.36 -22.45 25.88
C VAL A 335 -10.88 -22.69 25.86
N GLN A 336 -11.32 -23.80 26.44
CA GLN A 336 -12.71 -24.00 26.86
C GLN A 336 -12.72 -24.48 28.30
N ASP A 337 -12.48 -23.55 29.23
CA ASP A 337 -12.91 -23.64 30.61
C ASP A 337 -12.56 -22.31 31.27
N LEU A 338 -13.49 -21.34 31.25
CA LEU A 338 -13.58 -20.18 32.15
C LEU A 338 -14.82 -19.30 31.86
N HIS A 339 -15.91 -19.89 31.36
CA HIS A 339 -17.23 -19.23 31.30
C HIS A 339 -18.29 -20.07 32.01
N SER A 340 -18.16 -20.22 33.32
CA SER A 340 -19.24 -20.72 34.17
C SER A 340 -19.06 -20.32 35.64
N SER A 341 -19.24 -19.03 35.92
CA SER A 341 -19.52 -18.36 37.21
C SER A 341 -18.92 -16.95 37.10
N GLU A 342 -19.60 -15.81 37.28
CA GLU A 342 -20.58 -15.48 38.31
C GLU A 342 -21.51 -14.37 37.79
N ASN A 343 -22.76 -14.47 38.20
CA ASN A 343 -23.81 -13.48 38.02
C ASN A 343 -23.91 -12.71 39.36
N ALA A 344 -23.44 -11.46 39.42
CA ALA A 344 -23.77 -10.54 40.52
C ALA A 344 -23.60 -9.08 40.09
N ALA A 345 -24.67 -8.30 40.24
CA ALA A 345 -24.78 -6.90 39.88
C ALA A 345 -23.86 -5.97 40.72
N PRO A 346 -23.40 -4.83 40.19
CA PRO A 346 -22.72 -3.83 41.01
C PRO A 346 -23.75 -2.98 41.78
N THR A 347 -23.63 -3.01 43.10
CA THR A 347 -24.35 -2.11 44.01
C THR A 347 -23.57 -0.79 44.11
N ALA A 348 -24.30 0.32 44.06
CA ALA A 348 -23.78 1.68 44.19
C ALA A 348 -23.07 1.89 45.54
N ILE A 349 -21.92 2.57 45.52
CA ILE A 349 -21.29 3.12 46.72
C ILE A 349 -21.16 4.63 46.53
N THR A 350 -21.97 5.33 47.32
CA THR A 350 -22.00 6.76 47.62
C THR A 350 -20.72 7.18 48.35
N VAL A 351 -20.14 8.31 47.98
CA VAL A 351 -19.10 8.98 48.77
C VAL A 351 -19.73 10.20 49.44
N GLU A 352 -19.80 10.15 50.78
CA GLU A 352 -20.32 11.21 51.64
C GLU A 352 -19.33 12.39 51.77
N HIS A 353 -19.89 13.60 51.81
CA HIS A 353 -19.25 14.81 52.31
C HIS A 353 -19.46 14.94 53.83
N GLY A 354 -18.43 15.39 54.55
CA GLY A 354 -18.54 15.78 55.96
C GLY A 354 -17.41 16.74 56.36
N ASP A 355 -17.81 18.00 56.60
CA ASP A 355 -17.03 19.12 57.15
C ASP A 355 -16.53 18.89 58.59
N ALA A 356 -15.42 19.53 58.99
CA ALA A 356 -15.42 20.65 59.96
C ALA A 356 -14.04 21.04 60.55
N ALA A 357 -13.73 22.35 60.45
CA ALA A 357 -13.07 23.27 61.41
C ALA A 357 -11.57 23.03 61.78
N SER A 358 -10.69 24.02 61.99
CA SER A 358 -10.79 25.40 62.52
C SER A 358 -9.42 26.14 62.42
N GLY A 359 -9.44 27.48 62.52
CA GLY A 359 -8.32 28.34 62.97
C GLY A 359 -7.73 29.26 61.89
N ASP A 360 -8.24 30.50 61.73
CA ASP A 360 -7.67 31.77 62.29
C ASP A 360 -6.21 32.04 61.88
N ASP A 361 -5.93 33.08 61.07
CA ASP A 361 -5.71 34.46 61.53
C ASP A 361 -5.27 35.39 60.34
N LYS A 362 -5.85 36.61 60.33
CA LYS A 362 -5.39 37.93 59.83
C LYS A 362 -4.47 38.06 58.58
N ALA A 363 -4.90 38.73 57.50
CA ALA A 363 -4.99 40.20 57.29
C ALA A 363 -3.64 40.88 56.98
N GLU A 364 -3.47 41.39 55.75
CA GLU A 364 -3.31 42.83 55.43
C GLU A 364 -3.00 43.05 53.93
N GLU A 365 -3.76 43.97 53.34
CA GLU A 365 -3.48 44.68 52.09
C GLU A 365 -2.45 45.79 52.33
N ASP A 366 -1.55 46.02 51.37
CA ASP A 366 -1.18 47.38 50.92
C ASP A 366 -0.42 47.23 49.58
N LYS A 367 -0.95 47.65 48.42
CA LYS A 367 -1.05 49.01 47.88
C LYS A 367 0.28 49.81 47.81
N ASP A 368 0.69 49.97 46.56
CA ASP A 368 0.86 51.27 45.88
C ASP A 368 2.29 51.78 45.63
N THR A 369 2.38 52.48 44.49
CA THR A 369 3.45 53.37 44.00
C THR A 369 4.74 52.69 43.54
N GLY A 370 5.34 52.98 42.40
CA GLY A 370 5.31 54.15 41.54
C GLY A 370 6.76 54.46 41.14
N GLY A 371 7.01 54.88 39.89
CA GLY A 371 8.16 55.73 39.57
C GLY A 371 9.37 55.10 38.86
N ASN A 372 9.37 55.24 37.53
CA ASN A 372 10.25 56.13 36.75
C ASN A 372 11.80 56.04 36.85
N ARG A 373 12.41 56.16 35.64
CA ARG A 373 13.80 56.59 35.28
C ARG A 373 14.90 55.53 35.45
N SER A 374 15.85 55.36 34.53
CA SER A 374 16.40 56.23 33.47
C SER A 374 16.88 55.42 32.26
#